data_AF-A0A7N2MDT5-F1
#
_entry.id   AF-A0A7N2MDT5-F1
#
_cell.length_a   1.000
_cell.length_b   1.000
_cell.length_c   1.000
_cell.angle_alpha   90.00
_cell.angle_beta   90.00
_cell.angle_gamma   90.00
#
_symmetry.space_group_name_H-M   'P 1'
#
loop_
_entity.id
_entity.type
_entity.pdbx_description
1 polymer ?
#
loop_
_entity_poly.entity_id
_entity_poly.type
_entity_poly.pdbx_seq_one_letter_code
_entity_poly.pdbx_strand_id
1 'polypeptide(L)'
;MEAIFSNDDLAMEILSRFSALQLSRFKCVSKRWKNLISDPSFLRLHHQRSQLRGITTLLIDQRSDITGDRLRCRMSFFTTCGSFFEDDRRVPIMIRDSFPASGVVIMGSSNGLVCCRSRQTLEQPMLVIFICNPITREWISLRPTNCHVGHIFAFAFYPFGSSSNKASCFKVVSIQRQKYDQNSYSFVIYSSETGKWKTSMEVCHCEDDLNENKYIHIKGRFYWLTKKQRIITFDLEEELSGVIIALGPMLRYGVRNSDCLGDSDGYLHYACVDESDLRVWMLKDCQKLDWVLKHQLNLDQFRVEGQVMTDYLQFSIRRVGCIPKDDIFAPGYLALGILTFYDEFIYMMRWGRLESYNFRNGVLKRHHMLHAPFLDHYNYVPATVLPYLATLAANGVLKVKQNSIDDLISVPATVLPCSATSAMSGLLGLIRSCGFVASNSSSYQGRRKRKRIKPVSSPHF
;
A
#
# COMPACT_ATOMS: atom_id res chain seq x y z
N MET A 1 -15.14 -39.90 -5.86
CA MET A 1 -14.80 -38.50 -5.55
C MET A 1 -16.05 -37.69 -5.14
N GLU A 2 -17.24 -37.97 -5.71
CA GLU A 2 -18.50 -37.28 -5.37
C GLU A 2 -19.00 -37.47 -3.92
N ALA A 3 -18.77 -38.65 -3.31
CA ALA A 3 -19.24 -38.92 -1.95
C ALA A 3 -18.58 -38.05 -0.85
N ILE A 4 -17.30 -37.67 -1.04
CA ILE A 4 -16.57 -36.84 -0.05
C ILE A 4 -17.09 -35.41 -0.05
N PHE A 5 -17.48 -34.89 -1.22
CA PHE A 5 -18.02 -33.53 -1.37
C PHE A 5 -19.55 -33.45 -1.20
N SER A 6 -20.18 -34.56 -0.81
CA SER A 6 -21.60 -34.60 -0.43
C SER A 6 -21.81 -34.06 0.99
N ASN A 7 -20.75 -34.08 1.82
CA ASN A 7 -20.72 -33.52 3.17
C ASN A 7 -20.09 -32.11 3.14
N ASP A 8 -20.84 -31.10 3.57
CA ASP A 8 -20.37 -29.72 3.56
C ASP A 8 -19.23 -29.47 4.56
N ASP A 9 -19.19 -30.14 5.71
CA ASP A 9 -18.11 -29.99 6.70
C ASP A 9 -16.78 -30.49 6.14
N LEU A 10 -16.78 -31.67 5.50
CA LEU A 10 -15.59 -32.20 4.83
C LEU A 10 -15.15 -31.29 3.68
N ALA A 11 -16.11 -30.76 2.91
CA ALA A 11 -15.80 -29.82 1.84
C ALA A 11 -15.22 -28.51 2.38
N MET A 12 -15.74 -27.95 3.49
CA MET A 12 -15.20 -26.76 4.14
C MET A 12 -13.79 -26.99 4.67
N GLU A 13 -13.55 -28.16 5.26
CA GLU A 13 -12.24 -28.54 5.79
C GLU A 13 -11.18 -28.64 4.70
N ILE A 14 -11.53 -29.25 3.55
CA ILE A 14 -10.65 -29.35 2.38
C ILE A 14 -10.44 -27.98 1.74
N LEU A 15 -11.53 -27.25 1.48
CA LEU A 15 -11.48 -25.99 0.74
C LEU A 15 -10.74 -24.89 1.49
N SER A 16 -10.89 -24.82 2.81
CA SER A 16 -10.22 -23.81 3.62
C SER A 16 -8.69 -23.98 3.65
N ARG A 17 -8.15 -25.09 3.13
CA ARG A 17 -6.70 -25.31 2.95
C ARG A 17 -6.13 -24.63 1.71
N PHE A 18 -6.97 -24.22 0.76
CA PHE A 18 -6.51 -23.53 -0.45
C PHE A 18 -6.29 -22.03 -0.20
N SER A 19 -5.57 -21.38 -1.12
CA SER A 19 -5.40 -19.93 -1.10
C SER A 19 -6.72 -19.22 -1.47
N ALA A 20 -6.88 -17.97 -1.01
CA ALA A 20 -8.04 -17.16 -1.36
C ALA A 20 -8.21 -16.98 -2.88
N LEU A 21 -7.11 -16.93 -3.63
CA LEU A 21 -7.10 -16.78 -5.08
C LEU A 21 -7.54 -18.04 -5.82
N GLN A 22 -7.21 -19.23 -5.31
CA GLN A 22 -7.72 -20.49 -5.87
C GLN A 22 -9.22 -20.62 -5.59
N LEU A 23 -9.63 -20.30 -4.35
CA LEU A 23 -11.02 -20.38 -3.94
C LEU A 23 -11.92 -19.41 -4.72
N SER A 24 -11.43 -18.23 -5.11
CA SER A 24 -12.20 -17.31 -5.95
C SER A 24 -12.53 -17.91 -7.32
N ARG A 25 -11.63 -18.72 -7.91
CA ARG A 25 -11.88 -19.48 -9.15
C ARG A 25 -12.82 -20.66 -8.92
N PHE A 26 -12.72 -21.33 -7.78
CA PHE A 26 -13.57 -22.48 -7.46
C PHE A 26 -15.06 -22.12 -7.30
N LYS A 27 -15.38 -20.86 -7.00
CA LYS A 27 -16.77 -20.35 -7.04
C LYS A 27 -17.45 -20.54 -8.40
N CYS A 28 -16.69 -20.70 -9.48
CA CYS A 28 -17.23 -20.91 -10.82
C CYS A 28 -17.53 -22.38 -11.14
N VAL A 29 -17.09 -23.33 -10.30
CA VAL A 29 -17.22 -24.78 -10.57
C VAL A 29 -18.65 -25.26 -10.35
N SER A 30 -19.31 -24.82 -9.28
CA SER A 30 -20.71 -25.15 -9.01
C SER A 30 -21.39 -24.11 -8.10
N LYS A 31 -22.72 -24.05 -8.14
CA LYS A 31 -23.52 -23.23 -7.22
C LYS A 31 -23.28 -23.62 -5.76
N ARG A 32 -23.14 -24.92 -5.47
CA ARG A 32 -22.87 -25.42 -4.13
C ARG A 32 -21.56 -24.86 -3.58
N TRP A 33 -20.47 -24.96 -4.36
CA TRP A 33 -19.16 -24.44 -3.95
C TRP A 33 -19.17 -22.92 -3.80
N LYS A 34 -19.86 -22.20 -4.70
CA LYS A 34 -20.05 -20.75 -4.55
C LYS A 34 -20.71 -20.38 -3.22
N ASN A 35 -21.77 -21.10 -2.84
CA ASN A 35 -22.49 -20.87 -1.60
C ASN A 35 -21.61 -21.21 -0.38
N LEU A 36 -20.97 -22.37 -0.39
CA LEU A 36 -20.08 -22.83 0.69
C LEU A 36 -18.93 -21.86 0.94
N ILE A 37 -18.23 -21.42 -0.13
CA ILE A 37 -17.09 -20.50 -0.02
C ILE A 37 -17.53 -19.09 0.39
N SER A 38 -18.82 -18.76 0.23
CA SER A 38 -19.37 -17.46 0.62
C SER A 38 -20.05 -17.50 1.99
N ASP A 39 -20.12 -18.66 2.64
CA ASP A 39 -20.71 -18.82 3.97
C ASP A 39 -19.86 -18.11 5.05
N PRO A 40 -20.46 -17.34 5.98
CA PRO A 40 -19.72 -16.65 7.03
C PRO A 40 -18.83 -17.55 7.90
N SER A 41 -19.25 -18.79 8.16
CA SER A 41 -18.48 -19.78 8.94
C SER A 41 -17.25 -20.23 8.17
N PHE A 42 -17.40 -20.48 6.86
CA PHE A 42 -16.27 -20.77 5.98
C PHE A 42 -15.29 -19.60 5.89
N LEU A 43 -15.80 -18.37 5.73
CA LEU A 43 -14.95 -17.16 5.68
C LEU A 43 -14.14 -16.99 6.97
N ARG A 44 -14.73 -17.27 8.13
CA ARG A 44 -14.05 -17.24 9.43
C ARG A 44 -12.98 -18.31 9.56
N LEU A 45 -13.30 -19.55 9.21
CA LEU A 45 -12.36 -20.67 9.21
C LEU A 45 -11.18 -20.40 8.28
N HIS A 46 -11.46 -19.94 7.06
CA HIS A 46 -10.44 -19.58 6.07
C HIS A 46 -9.57 -18.42 6.56
N HIS A 47 -10.16 -17.40 7.20
CA HIS A 47 -9.41 -16.29 7.76
C HIS A 47 -8.44 -16.74 8.86
N GLN A 48 -8.91 -17.52 9.83
CA GLN A 48 -8.06 -18.05 10.91
C GLN A 48 -6.89 -18.85 10.34
N ARG A 49 -7.15 -19.72 9.36
CA ARG A 49 -6.08 -20.48 8.68
C ARG A 49 -5.13 -19.59 7.89
N SER A 50 -5.63 -18.52 7.29
CA SER A 50 -4.80 -17.57 6.56
C SER A 50 -3.87 -16.82 7.51
N GLN A 51 -4.36 -16.37 8.68
CA GLN A 51 -3.52 -15.76 9.71
C GLN A 51 -2.38 -16.69 10.15
N LEU A 52 -2.67 -17.98 10.35
CA LEU A 52 -1.67 -18.99 10.71
C LEU A 52 -0.63 -19.23 9.60
N ARG A 53 -0.97 -18.98 8.33
CA ARG A 53 -0.01 -19.05 7.21
C ARG A 53 0.85 -17.79 7.10
N GLY A 54 0.46 -16.69 7.75
CA GLY A 54 1.13 -15.41 7.69
C GLY A 54 0.98 -14.69 6.34
N ILE A 55 1.93 -13.80 6.05
CA ILE A 55 1.93 -12.97 4.83
C ILE A 55 1.91 -13.85 3.59
N THR A 56 0.94 -13.56 2.72
CA THR A 56 0.88 -14.22 1.41
C THR A 56 1.70 -13.51 0.35
N THR A 57 1.82 -12.18 0.46
CA THR A 57 2.56 -11.35 -0.47
C THR A 57 2.94 -10.00 0.13
N LEU A 58 3.99 -9.39 -0.40
CA LEU A 58 4.28 -7.98 -0.24
C LEU A 58 3.54 -7.15 -1.29
N LEU A 59 3.08 -5.95 -0.91
CA LEU A 59 2.65 -4.91 -1.83
C LEU A 59 3.74 -3.84 -1.84
N ILE A 60 4.23 -3.53 -3.04
CA ILE A 60 5.29 -2.55 -3.22
C ILE A 60 4.72 -1.35 -3.96
N ASP A 61 4.92 -0.15 -3.43
CA ASP A 61 4.61 1.11 -4.10
C ASP A 61 5.90 1.88 -4.32
N GLN A 62 6.18 2.24 -5.57
CA GLN A 62 7.36 2.98 -5.97
C GLN A 62 6.95 4.33 -6.55
N ARG A 63 7.77 5.34 -6.28
CA ARG A 63 7.56 6.70 -6.78
C ARG A 63 8.84 7.17 -7.45
N SER A 64 8.82 7.35 -8.77
CA SER A 64 9.94 7.95 -9.51
C SER A 64 9.69 9.44 -9.77
N ASP A 65 10.49 10.32 -9.18
CA ASP A 65 10.48 11.76 -9.50
C ASP A 65 11.58 12.03 -10.54
N ILE A 66 11.25 11.89 -11.82
CA ILE A 66 12.25 11.96 -12.91
C ILE A 66 12.53 13.41 -13.34
N THR A 67 11.69 14.37 -12.95
CA THR A 67 11.89 15.78 -13.28
C THR A 67 11.58 16.64 -12.06
N GLY A 68 12.46 17.61 -11.76
CA GLY A 68 12.19 18.68 -10.78
C GLY A 68 11.01 19.59 -11.14
N ASP A 69 10.24 19.21 -12.18
CA ASP A 69 8.98 19.80 -12.56
C ASP A 69 7.84 18.82 -12.21
N ARG A 70 6.85 19.32 -11.46
CA ARG A 70 5.92 18.59 -10.59
C ARG A 70 4.95 17.59 -11.25
N LEU A 71 5.17 17.09 -12.48
CA LEU A 71 4.03 16.54 -13.26
C LEU A 71 4.17 15.18 -13.96
N ARG A 72 5.26 14.41 -13.83
CA ARG A 72 5.24 13.01 -14.33
C ARG A 72 6.00 12.02 -13.45
N CYS A 73 5.32 11.51 -12.43
CA CYS A 73 5.72 10.29 -11.74
C CYS A 73 5.05 9.08 -12.41
N ARG A 74 5.84 8.20 -13.03
CA ARG A 74 5.34 6.99 -13.69
C ARG A 74 5.42 5.81 -12.71
N MET A 75 4.26 5.16 -12.53
CA MET A 75 4.08 3.77 -12.10
C MET A 75 4.26 3.44 -10.60
N SER A 76 3.14 3.18 -9.91
CA SER A 76 3.12 2.31 -8.74
C SER A 76 3.23 0.86 -9.21
N PHE A 77 4.36 0.20 -8.95
CA PHE A 77 4.57 -1.20 -9.30
C PHE A 77 4.19 -2.11 -8.15
N PHE A 78 2.93 -2.56 -8.11
CA PHE A 78 2.50 -3.62 -7.21
C PHE A 78 3.16 -4.94 -7.60
N THR A 79 4.33 -5.22 -7.02
CA THR A 79 4.98 -6.52 -7.16
C THR A 79 4.63 -7.35 -5.95
N THR A 80 4.05 -8.51 -6.21
CA THR A 80 3.85 -9.52 -5.18
C THR A 80 5.13 -10.31 -4.98
N CYS A 81 5.54 -10.50 -3.72
CA CYS A 81 6.57 -11.46 -3.40
C CYS A 81 5.98 -12.48 -2.45
N GLY A 82 5.60 -13.64 -3.00
CA GLY A 82 5.08 -14.77 -2.26
C GLY A 82 5.98 -15.98 -2.44
N SER A 83 6.25 -16.70 -1.35
CA SER A 83 6.75 -18.07 -1.39
C SER A 83 5.58 -19.03 -1.56
N PHE A 84 5.11 -19.18 -2.80
CA PHE A 84 4.30 -20.33 -3.16
C PHE A 84 4.95 -20.94 -4.39
N PHE A 85 5.12 -22.27 -4.32
CA PHE A 85 5.57 -23.20 -5.36
C PHE A 85 5.91 -22.57 -6.71
N GLU A 86 7.11 -22.87 -7.21
CA GLU A 86 7.80 -22.35 -8.40
C GLU A 86 6.99 -22.13 -9.70
N ASP A 87 5.70 -22.43 -9.73
CA ASP A 87 4.88 -22.56 -10.92
C ASP A 87 3.80 -21.46 -11.13
N ASP A 88 3.35 -20.70 -10.11
CA ASP A 88 2.25 -19.72 -10.34
C ASP A 88 2.73 -18.28 -10.61
N ARG A 89 3.52 -18.11 -11.67
CA ARG A 89 3.97 -16.79 -12.20
C ARG A 89 2.83 -15.89 -12.69
N ARG A 90 1.55 -16.32 -12.63
CA ARG A 90 0.39 -15.58 -13.17
C ARG A 90 -0.40 -14.78 -12.13
N VAL A 91 -0.22 -15.07 -10.84
CA VAL A 91 -0.87 -14.35 -9.73
C VAL A 91 -0.48 -12.86 -9.60
N PRO A 92 0.78 -12.44 -9.83
CA PRO A 92 1.22 -11.07 -9.58
C PRO A 92 0.50 -10.00 -10.40
N ILE A 93 0.06 -10.35 -11.60
CA ILE A 93 -0.50 -9.40 -12.58
C ILE A 93 -1.91 -8.96 -12.16
N MET A 94 -2.69 -9.81 -11.49
CA MET A 94 -4.09 -9.49 -11.18
C MET A 94 -4.26 -8.34 -10.18
N ILE A 95 -3.35 -8.21 -9.20
CA ILE A 95 -3.48 -7.17 -8.16
C ILE A 95 -3.18 -5.78 -8.72
N ARG A 96 -2.23 -5.66 -9.66
CA ARG A 96 -1.90 -4.37 -10.29
C ARG A 96 -3.10 -3.77 -11.02
N ASP A 97 -3.87 -4.60 -11.72
CA ASP A 97 -5.03 -4.17 -12.50
C ASP A 97 -6.31 -4.04 -11.63
N SER A 98 -6.20 -4.20 -10.30
CA SER A 98 -7.31 -4.13 -9.34
C SER A 98 -7.52 -2.74 -8.73
N PHE A 99 -6.65 -1.77 -9.04
CA PHE A 99 -6.73 -0.42 -8.48
C PHE A 99 -7.48 0.54 -9.40
N PRO A 100 -8.31 1.44 -8.84
CA PRO A 100 -9.24 2.27 -9.61
C PRO A 100 -8.58 3.36 -10.46
N ALA A 101 -7.33 3.74 -10.18
CA ALA A 101 -6.68 4.85 -10.86
C ALA A 101 -5.18 4.62 -11.03
N SER A 102 -4.63 5.12 -12.14
CA SER A 102 -3.19 5.29 -12.31
C SER A 102 -2.71 6.39 -11.36
N GLY A 103 -1.78 6.08 -10.45
CA GLY A 103 -1.19 7.07 -9.55
C GLY A 103 -1.84 7.18 -8.16
N VAL A 104 -2.35 6.07 -7.60
CA VAL A 104 -2.67 6.00 -6.17
C VAL A 104 -1.40 5.84 -5.32
N VAL A 105 -1.51 6.14 -4.02
CA VAL A 105 -0.49 5.84 -3.00
C VAL A 105 -1.06 4.81 -2.05
N ILE A 106 -0.33 3.72 -1.81
CA ILE A 106 -0.74 2.74 -0.80
C ILE A 106 -0.46 3.31 0.59
N MET A 107 -1.49 3.28 1.45
CA MET A 107 -1.39 3.73 2.83
C MET A 107 -1.22 2.53 3.76
N GLY A 108 -1.96 1.45 3.56
CA GLY A 108 -1.77 0.21 4.32
C GLY A 108 -2.73 -0.89 3.90
N SER A 109 -2.61 -2.04 4.55
CA SER A 109 -3.47 -3.19 4.31
C SER A 109 -3.98 -3.78 5.64
N SER A 110 -5.16 -4.39 5.61
CA SER A 110 -5.74 -5.06 6.78
C SER A 110 -6.67 -6.16 6.31
N ASN A 111 -6.39 -7.41 6.69
CA ASN A 111 -7.28 -8.57 6.52
C ASN A 111 -7.90 -8.72 5.12
N GLY A 112 -7.08 -8.55 4.07
CA GLY A 112 -7.49 -8.70 2.66
C GLY A 112 -7.93 -7.41 1.97
N LEU A 113 -8.17 -6.33 2.72
CA LEU A 113 -8.43 -5.00 2.17
C LEU A 113 -7.14 -4.17 2.10
N VAL A 114 -7.08 -3.27 1.12
CA VAL A 114 -6.00 -2.30 0.93
C VAL A 114 -6.61 -0.90 0.93
N CYS A 115 -5.99 0.00 1.70
CA CYS A 115 -6.33 1.42 1.71
C CYS A 115 -5.30 2.20 0.90
N CYS A 116 -5.81 3.00 -0.03
CA CYS A 116 -5.03 3.87 -0.89
C CYS A 116 -5.57 5.28 -0.86
N ARG A 117 -4.77 6.26 -1.27
CA ARG A 117 -5.24 7.62 -1.56
C ARG A 117 -4.87 8.05 -2.98
N SER A 118 -5.63 8.97 -3.56
CA SER A 118 -5.21 9.68 -4.75
C SER A 118 -3.95 10.49 -4.47
N ARG A 119 -3.16 10.72 -5.52
CA ARG A 119 -2.13 11.75 -5.51
C ARG A 119 -2.81 13.09 -5.77
N GLN A 120 -2.34 14.12 -5.07
CA GLN A 120 -2.75 15.48 -5.36
C GLN A 120 -2.01 15.92 -6.62
N THR A 121 -2.76 16.21 -7.68
CA THR A 121 -2.24 16.73 -8.95
C THR A 121 -3.05 17.95 -9.35
N LEU A 122 -2.60 18.70 -10.35
CA LEU A 122 -3.40 19.80 -10.91
C LEU A 122 -4.76 19.31 -11.44
N GLU A 123 -4.82 18.07 -11.95
CA GLU A 123 -6.04 17.43 -12.46
C GLU A 123 -6.92 16.85 -11.35
N GLN A 124 -6.34 16.48 -10.21
CA GLN A 124 -7.04 15.98 -9.01
C GLN A 124 -6.66 16.82 -7.78
N PRO A 125 -7.28 18.01 -7.62
CA PRO A 125 -6.99 18.88 -6.49
C PRO A 125 -7.53 18.34 -5.17
N MET A 126 -8.62 17.56 -5.23
CA MET A 126 -9.26 16.97 -4.05
C MET A 126 -8.73 15.57 -3.76
N LEU A 127 -8.46 15.33 -2.48
CA LEU A 127 -8.03 14.05 -1.99
C LEU A 127 -9.19 13.04 -1.98
N VAL A 128 -8.96 11.87 -2.56
CA VAL A 128 -9.88 10.74 -2.56
C VAL A 128 -9.19 9.54 -1.92
N ILE A 129 -9.87 8.87 -1.01
CA ILE A 129 -9.38 7.62 -0.42
C ILE A 129 -10.09 6.46 -1.10
N PHE A 130 -9.37 5.40 -1.42
CA PHE A 130 -9.89 4.18 -2.02
C PHE A 130 -9.70 3.01 -1.07
N ILE A 131 -10.76 2.24 -0.86
CA ILE A 131 -10.67 0.95 -0.17
C ILE A 131 -10.90 -0.13 -1.22
N CYS A 132 -9.91 -1.00 -1.38
CA CYS A 132 -9.87 -2.00 -2.44
C CYS A 132 -9.79 -3.41 -1.86
N ASN A 133 -10.48 -4.36 -2.50
CA ASN A 133 -10.26 -5.78 -2.35
C ASN A 133 -9.53 -6.30 -3.61
N PRO A 134 -8.20 -6.50 -3.55
CA PRO A 134 -7.43 -6.95 -4.71
C PRO A 134 -7.80 -8.34 -5.25
N ILE A 135 -8.46 -9.19 -4.44
CA ILE A 135 -8.86 -10.54 -4.85
C ILE A 135 -10.13 -10.48 -5.70
N THR A 136 -11.11 -9.66 -5.29
CA THR A 136 -12.39 -9.52 -5.99
C THR A 136 -12.40 -8.40 -7.02
N ARG A 137 -11.38 -7.52 -7.00
CA ARG A 137 -11.29 -6.29 -7.80
C ARG A 137 -12.39 -5.25 -7.49
N GLU A 138 -13.03 -5.41 -6.34
CA GLU A 138 -14.01 -4.45 -5.85
C GLU A 138 -13.30 -3.30 -5.16
N TRP A 139 -13.83 -2.10 -5.33
CA TRP A 139 -13.34 -0.92 -4.64
C TRP A 139 -14.48 0.06 -4.38
N ILE A 140 -14.26 0.92 -3.39
CA ILE A 140 -15.10 2.08 -3.11
C ILE A 140 -14.22 3.32 -2.99
N SER A 141 -14.81 4.49 -3.18
CA SER A 141 -14.15 5.77 -2.95
C SER A 141 -14.78 6.50 -1.78
N LEU A 142 -13.94 7.10 -0.94
CA LEU A 142 -14.31 7.89 0.21
C LEU A 142 -13.79 9.30 -0.02
N ARG A 143 -14.70 10.28 0.00
CA ARG A 143 -14.35 11.69 -0.04
C ARG A 143 -14.54 12.29 1.36
N PRO A 144 -13.54 12.99 1.90
CA PRO A 144 -13.71 13.81 3.09
C PRO A 144 -14.80 14.86 2.83
N THR A 145 -15.86 14.86 3.64
CA THR A 145 -16.95 15.82 3.56
C THR A 145 -17.04 16.58 4.88
N ASN A 146 -17.20 17.91 4.81
CA ASN A 146 -17.34 18.79 5.98
C ASN A 146 -16.23 18.65 7.04
N CYS A 147 -15.05 18.20 6.62
CA CYS A 147 -13.88 18.08 7.48
C CYS A 147 -12.61 18.36 6.68
N HIS A 148 -11.57 18.84 7.36
CA HIS A 148 -10.23 18.93 6.80
C HIS A 148 -9.49 17.64 7.15
N VAL A 149 -8.89 16.99 6.16
CA VAL A 149 -8.00 15.83 6.37
C VAL A 149 -6.63 16.13 5.80
N GLY A 150 -5.59 15.60 6.44
CA GLY A 150 -4.21 15.66 5.97
C GLY A 150 -3.90 14.63 4.89
N HIS A 151 -2.61 14.33 4.71
CA HIS A 151 -2.15 13.34 3.72
C HIS A 151 -1.71 12.00 4.34
N ILE A 152 -1.69 11.91 5.67
CA ILE A 152 -1.30 10.71 6.42
C ILE A 152 -2.57 10.04 6.92
N PHE A 153 -2.71 8.76 6.58
CA PHE A 153 -3.88 7.95 6.92
C PHE A 153 -3.45 6.61 7.49
N ALA A 154 -4.24 6.12 8.43
CA ALA A 154 -4.20 4.75 8.91
C ALA A 154 -5.51 4.02 8.61
N PHE A 155 -5.44 2.69 8.47
CA PHE A 155 -6.57 1.86 8.08
C PHE A 155 -6.66 0.62 8.97
N ALA A 156 -7.87 0.35 9.46
CA ALA A 156 -8.19 -0.85 10.21
C ALA A 156 -9.44 -1.51 9.63
N PHE A 157 -9.38 -2.82 9.40
CA PHE A 157 -10.52 -3.62 8.96
C PHE A 157 -10.79 -4.76 9.95
N TYR A 158 -12.03 -4.78 10.44
CA TYR A 158 -12.61 -5.76 11.36
C TYR A 158 -13.55 -6.68 10.57
N PRO A 159 -13.06 -7.80 9.99
CA PRO A 159 -13.86 -8.65 9.11
C PRO A 159 -15.05 -9.31 9.78
N PHE A 160 -15.00 -9.50 11.10
CA PHE A 160 -16.04 -10.16 11.88
C PHE A 160 -16.56 -9.28 13.00
N GLY A 161 -16.40 -7.95 12.85
CA GLY A 161 -16.83 -6.97 13.83
C GLY A 161 -15.77 -6.57 14.86
N SER A 162 -16.09 -5.52 15.60
CA SER A 162 -15.36 -4.99 16.75
C SER A 162 -15.98 -5.49 18.07
N SER A 163 -15.42 -5.06 19.21
CA SER A 163 -16.03 -5.28 20.53
C SER A 163 -17.48 -4.78 20.60
N SER A 164 -17.76 -3.67 19.91
CA SER A 164 -19.04 -2.96 19.92
C SER A 164 -20.04 -3.40 18.84
N ASN A 165 -19.60 -4.05 17.76
CA ASN A 165 -20.47 -4.43 16.65
C ASN A 165 -20.04 -5.77 16.04
N LYS A 166 -21.01 -6.66 15.79
CA LYS A 166 -20.77 -7.99 15.19
C LYS A 166 -20.66 -7.97 13.66
N ALA A 167 -21.06 -6.87 13.01
CA ALA A 167 -20.99 -6.73 11.55
C ALA A 167 -19.58 -6.33 11.10
N SER A 168 -19.17 -6.78 9.91
CA SER A 168 -17.89 -6.39 9.33
C SER A 168 -17.82 -4.87 9.15
N CYS A 169 -16.77 -4.24 9.66
CA CYS A 169 -16.58 -2.80 9.53
C CYS A 169 -15.10 -2.45 9.31
N PHE A 170 -14.85 -1.30 8.70
CA PHE A 170 -13.53 -0.70 8.65
C PHE A 170 -13.59 0.76 9.09
N LYS A 171 -12.44 1.24 9.56
CA LYS A 171 -12.21 2.64 9.91
C LYS A 171 -10.97 3.16 9.17
N VAL A 172 -11.02 4.44 8.78
CA VAL A 172 -9.88 5.18 8.24
C VAL A 172 -9.62 6.37 9.16
N VAL A 173 -8.38 6.56 9.59
CA VAL A 173 -8.01 7.68 10.46
C VAL A 173 -7.02 8.57 9.74
N SER A 174 -7.37 9.83 9.55
CA SER A 174 -6.42 10.86 9.19
C SER A 174 -5.76 11.43 10.43
N ILE A 175 -4.45 11.62 10.38
CA ILE A 175 -3.67 12.32 11.40
C ILE A 175 -2.98 13.52 10.75
N GLN A 176 -3.10 14.69 11.38
CA GLN A 176 -2.62 15.94 10.80
C GLN A 176 -2.22 16.95 11.86
N ARG A 177 -1.29 17.84 11.50
CA ARG A 177 -0.97 19.00 12.33
C ARG A 177 -2.19 19.89 12.50
N GLN A 178 -2.33 20.50 13.66
CA GLN A 178 -3.33 21.55 13.83
C GLN A 178 -2.95 22.81 13.05
N LYS A 179 -3.96 23.55 12.60
CA LYS A 179 -3.76 24.76 11.78
C LYS A 179 -3.01 25.87 12.55
N TYR A 180 -3.26 25.98 13.85
CA TYR A 180 -2.74 27.05 14.71
C TYR A 180 -1.70 26.56 15.73
N ASP A 181 -1.51 25.25 15.85
CA ASP A 181 -0.52 24.64 16.74
C ASP A 181 0.27 23.58 15.98
N GLN A 182 1.52 23.91 15.66
CA GLN A 182 2.41 22.97 14.98
C GLN A 182 2.97 21.90 15.92
N ASN A 183 2.73 22.00 17.24
CA ASN A 183 3.22 21.03 18.22
C ASN A 183 2.17 19.99 18.62
N SER A 184 1.02 19.97 17.94
CA SER A 184 -0.02 18.99 18.19
C SER A 184 -0.61 18.40 16.92
N TYR A 185 -1.21 17.22 17.10
CA TYR A 185 -1.90 16.46 16.10
C TYR A 185 -3.38 16.31 16.45
N SER A 186 -4.23 16.41 15.43
CA SER A 186 -5.65 16.07 15.52
C SER A 186 -5.98 14.87 14.62
N PHE A 187 -7.11 14.25 14.92
CA PHE A 187 -7.55 13.01 14.28
C PHE A 187 -8.93 13.18 13.63
N VAL A 188 -9.08 12.65 12.42
CA VAL A 188 -10.37 12.58 11.73
C VAL A 188 -10.64 11.15 11.31
N ILE A 189 -11.79 10.62 11.73
CA ILE A 189 -12.13 9.21 11.62
C ILE A 189 -13.29 9.04 10.66
N TYR A 190 -13.11 8.21 9.63
CA TYR A 190 -14.22 7.64 8.89
C TYR A 190 -14.61 6.31 9.51
N SER A 191 -15.90 6.11 9.80
CA SER A 191 -16.43 4.78 10.09
C SER A 191 -17.29 4.31 8.93
N SER A 192 -17.00 3.11 8.45
CA SER A 192 -17.88 2.45 7.49
C SER A 192 -19.28 2.23 8.06
N GLU A 193 -19.45 2.05 9.38
CA GLU A 193 -20.75 1.76 10.00
C GLU A 193 -21.72 2.94 9.85
N THR A 194 -21.22 4.15 10.08
CA THR A 194 -22.00 5.38 9.96
C THR A 194 -21.95 5.96 8.54
N GLY A 195 -20.96 5.56 7.74
CA GLY A 195 -20.69 6.11 6.41
C GLY A 195 -20.20 7.56 6.45
N LYS A 196 -19.77 8.07 7.61
CA LYS A 196 -19.45 9.48 7.83
C LYS A 196 -18.05 9.67 8.39
N TRP A 197 -17.49 10.84 8.09
CA TRP A 197 -16.30 11.39 8.73
C TRP A 197 -16.70 12.10 10.03
N LYS A 198 -15.89 11.94 11.07
CA LYS A 198 -16.02 12.60 12.37
C LYS A 198 -14.64 13.13 12.78
N THR A 199 -14.58 14.39 13.17
CA THR A 199 -13.38 14.95 13.83
C THR A 199 -13.38 14.49 15.28
N SER A 200 -12.30 13.87 15.75
CA SER A 200 -12.13 13.55 17.16
C SER A 200 -11.85 14.83 17.95
N MET A 201 -12.30 14.87 19.20
CA MET A 201 -11.99 15.97 20.12
C MET A 201 -10.58 15.84 20.71
N GLU A 202 -9.93 14.70 20.49
CA GLU A 202 -8.62 14.40 21.03
C GLU A 202 -7.49 15.15 20.30
N VAL A 203 -6.55 15.62 21.11
CA VAL A 203 -5.37 16.36 20.66
C VAL A 203 -4.12 15.71 21.23
N CYS A 204 -3.26 15.20 20.35
CA CYS A 204 -1.99 14.61 20.75
C CYS A 204 -0.89 15.67 20.69
N HIS A 205 -0.32 16.05 21.82
CA HIS A 205 0.83 16.95 21.87
C HIS A 205 2.12 16.20 21.53
N CYS A 206 2.69 16.49 20.35
CA CYS A 206 3.96 15.95 19.89
C CYS A 206 4.55 16.91 18.84
N GLU A 207 5.73 17.47 19.11
CA GLU A 207 6.44 18.35 18.17
C GLU A 207 7.09 17.59 17.00
N ASP A 208 7.24 16.27 17.11
CA ASP A 208 7.96 15.48 16.10
C ASP A 208 7.12 15.24 14.86
N ASP A 209 7.72 15.46 13.69
CA ASP A 209 7.10 15.15 12.41
C ASP A 209 6.86 13.65 12.25
N LEU A 210 5.76 13.28 11.62
CA LEU A 210 5.46 11.90 11.26
C LEU A 210 6.31 11.41 10.08
N ASN A 211 6.65 10.12 10.09
CA ASN A 211 7.08 9.40 8.90
C ASN A 211 5.84 9.04 8.06
N GLU A 212 5.83 9.43 6.78
CA GLU A 212 4.75 9.03 5.88
C GLU A 212 4.65 7.50 5.77
N ASN A 213 3.42 6.98 5.81
CA ASN A 213 3.11 5.55 5.62
C ASN A 213 3.81 4.58 6.60
N LYS A 214 4.42 5.05 7.69
CA LYS A 214 4.98 4.20 8.76
C LYS A 214 4.03 4.15 9.95
N TYR A 215 2.94 3.41 9.81
CA TYR A 215 2.04 3.10 10.91
C TYR A 215 1.74 1.62 11.02
N ILE A 216 1.24 1.20 12.18
CA ILE A 216 0.66 -0.13 12.37
C ILE A 216 -0.62 -0.07 13.21
N HIS A 217 -1.49 -1.06 13.01
CA HIS A 217 -2.73 -1.24 13.76
C HIS A 217 -2.66 -2.54 14.56
N ILE A 218 -2.77 -2.46 15.88
CA ILE A 218 -2.71 -3.61 16.77
C ILE A 218 -3.81 -3.46 17.81
N LYS A 219 -4.69 -4.47 17.93
CA LYS A 219 -5.72 -4.58 18.97
C LYS A 219 -6.54 -3.28 19.18
N GLY A 220 -6.98 -2.65 18.09
CA GLY A 220 -7.83 -1.44 18.14
C GLY A 220 -7.05 -0.13 18.27
N ARG A 221 -5.73 -0.16 18.37
CA ARG A 221 -4.88 1.02 18.51
C ARG A 221 -3.97 1.20 17.30
N PHE A 222 -3.87 2.44 16.85
CA PHE A 222 -2.89 2.82 15.84
C PHE A 222 -1.62 3.36 16.48
N TYR A 223 -0.51 3.10 15.81
CA TYR A 223 0.83 3.57 16.19
C TYR A 223 1.48 4.18 14.95
N TRP A 224 1.89 5.44 15.02
CA TRP A 224 2.63 6.12 13.96
C TRP A 224 4.03 6.47 14.41
N LEU A 225 5.00 6.11 13.59
CA LEU A 225 6.40 6.42 13.85
C LEU A 225 6.69 7.88 13.47
N THR A 226 7.35 8.63 14.36
CA THR A 226 7.84 9.97 14.05
C THR A 226 9.23 9.90 13.40
N LYS A 227 9.70 11.01 12.84
CA LYS A 227 11.06 11.17 12.30
C LYS A 227 12.13 11.19 13.40
N LYS A 228 11.72 11.38 14.67
CA LYS A 228 12.57 11.24 15.84
C LYS A 228 12.21 9.92 16.56
N GLN A 229 12.52 9.80 17.85
CA GLN A 229 12.32 8.56 18.62
C GLN A 229 10.97 8.49 19.34
N ARG A 230 9.91 9.02 18.74
CA ARG A 230 8.58 8.96 19.35
C ARG A 230 7.62 8.18 18.47
N ILE A 231 6.64 7.57 19.12
CA ILE A 231 5.54 6.89 18.45
C ILE A 231 4.26 7.52 18.99
N ILE A 232 3.47 8.09 18.09
CA ILE A 232 2.14 8.59 18.42
C ILE A 232 1.18 7.40 18.42
N THR A 233 0.35 7.31 19.45
CA THR A 233 -0.67 6.27 19.59
C THR A 233 -2.06 6.88 19.55
N PHE A 234 -3.04 6.16 19.02
CA PHE A 234 -4.45 6.56 19.03
C PHE A 234 -5.36 5.34 19.18
N ASP A 235 -6.16 5.32 20.22
CA ASP A 235 -7.16 4.29 20.47
C ASP A 235 -8.45 4.58 19.69
N LEU A 236 -8.94 3.60 18.92
CA LEU A 236 -10.15 3.79 18.10
C LEU A 236 -11.48 3.69 18.85
N GLU A 237 -11.47 3.13 20.06
CA GLU A 237 -12.67 2.93 20.88
C GLU A 237 -12.79 4.08 21.89
N GLU A 238 -11.73 4.34 22.65
CA GLU A 238 -11.70 5.42 23.64
C GLU A 238 -11.46 6.80 23.00
N GLU A 239 -11.02 6.84 21.73
CA GLU A 239 -10.59 8.05 21.04
C GLU A 239 -9.49 8.82 21.80
N LEU A 240 -8.63 8.11 22.54
CA LEU A 240 -7.55 8.69 23.32
C LEU A 240 -6.20 8.53 22.62
N SER A 241 -5.40 9.59 22.66
CA SER A 241 -4.06 9.60 22.11
C SER A 241 -3.00 9.49 23.19
N GLY A 242 -1.77 9.22 22.77
CA GLY A 242 -0.63 9.18 23.66
C GLY A 242 0.67 9.18 22.89
N VAL A 243 1.78 9.47 23.56
CA VAL A 243 3.11 9.45 22.96
C VAL A 243 3.99 8.51 23.77
N ILE A 244 4.59 7.55 23.09
CA ILE A 244 5.57 6.64 23.69
C ILE A 244 6.94 6.89 23.08
N ILE A 245 7.99 6.59 23.84
CA ILE A 245 9.38 6.71 23.38
C ILE A 245 9.81 5.35 22.82
N ALA A 246 10.36 5.36 21.61
CA ALA A 246 10.98 4.19 21.00
C ALA A 246 12.42 4.03 21.50
N LEU A 247 12.86 2.79 21.75
CA LEU A 247 14.22 2.52 22.20
C LEU A 247 15.22 2.53 21.03
N GLY A 248 16.31 3.27 21.16
CA GLY A 248 17.39 3.27 20.17
C GLY A 248 18.39 4.44 20.38
N PRO A 249 19.47 4.50 19.59
CA PRO A 249 20.45 5.59 19.64
C PRO A 249 19.80 6.93 19.25
N MET A 250 19.91 7.95 20.12
CA MET A 250 19.43 9.31 19.80
C MET A 250 20.14 9.80 18.54
N LEU A 251 19.40 9.89 17.44
CA LEU A 251 20.01 10.23 16.15
C LEU A 251 20.32 11.72 16.07
N ARG A 252 21.49 12.02 15.50
CA ARG A 252 21.86 13.40 15.14
C ARG A 252 20.97 13.89 14.00
N TYR A 253 20.68 15.19 13.99
CA TYR A 253 19.94 15.83 12.92
C TYR A 253 20.52 15.48 11.54
N GLY A 254 19.67 15.02 10.61
CA GLY A 254 20.03 14.79 9.21
C GLY A 254 20.28 13.33 8.81
N VAL A 255 20.37 12.39 9.75
CA VAL A 255 20.49 10.95 9.44
C VAL A 255 19.09 10.38 9.21
N ARG A 256 18.84 9.71 8.07
CA ARG A 256 17.58 8.99 7.84
C ARG A 256 17.54 7.74 8.73
N ASN A 257 16.53 7.62 9.58
CA ASN A 257 16.31 6.40 10.36
C ASN A 257 16.03 5.21 9.42
N SER A 258 16.79 4.14 9.60
CA SER A 258 16.40 2.82 9.12
C SER A 258 15.66 2.12 10.25
N ASP A 259 14.37 2.42 10.37
CA ASP A 259 13.47 1.86 11.39
C ASP A 259 12.08 1.52 10.84
N CYS A 260 11.38 0.63 11.53
CA CYS A 260 9.98 0.35 11.23
C CYS A 260 9.22 -0.12 12.47
N LEU A 261 7.89 -0.02 12.38
CA LEU A 261 6.98 -0.67 13.30
C LEU A 261 6.57 -2.02 12.73
N GLY A 262 6.27 -2.96 13.61
CA GLY A 262 5.83 -4.30 13.25
C GLY A 262 4.86 -4.92 14.25
N ASP A 263 4.21 -5.99 13.80
CA ASP A 263 3.26 -6.78 14.59
C ASP A 263 3.69 -8.25 14.53
N SER A 264 3.79 -8.83 15.72
CA SER A 264 3.98 -10.26 15.93
C SER A 264 3.28 -10.59 17.25
N ASP A 265 2.45 -11.64 17.23
CA ASP A 265 1.68 -12.11 18.38
C ASP A 265 0.77 -11.05 19.03
N GLY A 266 0.40 -10.01 18.26
CA GLY A 266 -0.43 -8.90 18.75
C GLY A 266 0.31 -7.98 19.71
N TYR A 267 1.64 -7.93 19.65
CA TYR A 267 2.48 -6.97 20.37
C TYR A 267 3.12 -5.99 19.39
N LEU A 268 3.26 -4.74 19.84
CA LEU A 268 3.99 -3.73 19.09
C LEU A 268 5.47 -4.08 19.07
N HIS A 269 6.03 -4.16 17.87
CA HIS A 269 7.47 -4.29 17.68
C HIS A 269 8.05 -3.02 17.06
N TYR A 270 9.25 -2.66 17.49
CA TYR A 270 10.06 -1.58 16.92
C TYR A 270 11.38 -2.16 16.46
N ALA A 271 11.64 -2.10 15.15
CA ALA A 271 12.91 -2.50 14.59
C ALA A 271 13.73 -1.25 14.24
N CYS A 272 14.98 -1.21 14.67
CA CYS A 272 15.91 -0.13 14.39
C CYS A 272 17.30 -0.68 14.09
N VAL A 273 18.09 0.12 13.38
CA VAL A 273 19.50 -0.16 13.14
C VAL A 273 20.34 0.85 13.91
N ASP A 274 21.27 0.34 14.70
CA ASP A 274 22.30 1.11 15.37
C ASP A 274 23.65 0.66 14.84
N GLU A 275 24.35 1.53 14.13
CA GLU A 275 25.57 1.20 13.36
C GLU A 275 25.35 0.01 12.41
N SER A 276 25.78 -1.18 12.82
CA SER A 276 25.63 -2.43 12.07
C SER A 276 24.75 -3.45 12.77
N ASP A 277 24.15 -3.11 13.90
CA ASP A 277 23.26 -3.99 14.65
C ASP A 277 21.79 -3.66 14.37
N LEU A 278 21.10 -4.57 13.70
CA LEU A 278 19.65 -4.58 13.65
C LEU A 278 19.11 -5.10 14.98
N ARG A 279 18.30 -4.30 15.67
CA ARG A 279 17.63 -4.68 16.92
C ARG A 279 16.11 -4.62 16.74
N VAL A 280 15.42 -5.64 17.24
CA VAL A 280 13.96 -5.71 17.26
C VAL A 280 13.49 -5.78 18.70
N TRP A 281 12.80 -4.74 19.12
CA TRP A 281 12.22 -4.60 20.46
C TRP A 281 10.73 -4.95 20.42
N MET A 282 10.22 -5.60 21.45
CA MET A 282 8.81 -5.88 21.68
C MET A 282 8.33 -5.10 22.89
N LEU A 283 7.25 -4.34 22.76
CA LEU A 283 6.60 -3.66 23.88
C LEU A 283 5.62 -4.61 24.56
N LYS A 284 5.98 -5.11 25.75
CA LYS A 284 5.13 -6.03 26.53
C LYS A 284 3.99 -5.33 27.24
N ASP A 285 4.28 -4.17 27.83
CA ASP A 285 3.32 -3.36 28.57
C ASP A 285 3.41 -1.91 28.10
N CYS A 286 2.32 -1.43 27.49
CA CYS A 286 2.26 -0.06 26.96
C CYS A 286 2.15 1.01 28.05
N GLN A 287 1.62 0.68 29.23
CA GLN A 287 1.47 1.63 30.34
C GLN A 287 2.80 1.83 31.06
N LYS A 288 3.56 0.74 31.22
CA LYS A 288 4.89 0.78 31.87
C LYS A 288 6.04 1.08 30.90
N LEU A 289 5.76 1.10 29.60
CA LEU A 289 6.77 1.19 28.55
C LEU A 289 7.83 0.09 28.67
N ASP A 290 7.40 -1.13 29.02
CA ASP A 290 8.28 -2.28 29.22
C ASP A 290 8.67 -2.89 27.87
N TRP A 291 9.82 -2.45 27.35
CA TRP A 291 10.40 -2.93 26.11
C TRP A 291 11.39 -4.06 26.36
N VAL A 292 11.24 -5.14 25.61
CA VAL A 292 12.13 -6.30 25.66
C VAL A 292 12.83 -6.49 24.32
N LEU A 293 14.15 -6.61 24.34
CA LEU A 293 14.92 -6.96 23.15
C LEU A 293 14.58 -8.39 22.75
N LYS A 294 13.93 -8.57 21.60
CA LYS A 294 13.51 -9.88 21.09
C LYS A 294 14.56 -10.47 20.16
N HIS A 295 15.11 -9.64 19.27
CA HIS A 295 16.13 -10.06 18.32
C HIS A 295 17.24 -9.03 18.18
N GLN A 296 18.44 -9.55 17.90
CA GLN A 296 19.59 -8.77 17.48
C GLN A 296 20.26 -9.51 16.33
N LEU A 297 20.61 -8.77 15.29
CA LEU A 297 21.28 -9.29 14.11
C LEU A 297 22.39 -8.33 13.72
N ASN A 298 23.63 -8.79 13.85
CA ASN A 298 24.76 -8.05 13.32
C ASN A 298 24.75 -8.16 11.78
N LEU A 299 24.71 -7.03 11.10
CA LEU A 299 24.59 -6.97 9.64
C LEU A 299 25.93 -7.07 8.93
N ASP A 300 27.05 -6.93 9.66
CA ASP A 300 28.39 -7.05 9.08
C ASP A 300 28.69 -8.45 8.58
N GLN A 301 28.06 -9.47 9.18
CA GLN A 301 28.14 -10.86 8.71
C GLN A 301 27.65 -11.04 7.26
N PHE A 302 26.94 -10.06 6.71
CA PHE A 302 26.45 -10.09 5.35
C PHE A 302 27.12 -9.03 4.44
N ARG A 303 28.19 -8.36 4.91
CA ARG A 303 28.95 -7.47 4.03
C ARG A 303 29.48 -8.26 2.84
N VAL A 304 29.39 -7.67 1.66
CA VAL A 304 29.91 -8.26 0.43
C VAL A 304 31.20 -7.54 0.09
N GLU A 305 32.28 -8.29 -0.16
CA GLU A 305 33.56 -7.74 -0.60
C GLU A 305 33.43 -7.03 -1.97
N GLY A 306 34.36 -6.10 -2.24
CA GLY A 306 34.18 -4.95 -3.14
C GLY A 306 33.74 -5.17 -4.60
N GLN A 307 33.70 -6.40 -5.13
CA GLN A 307 33.31 -6.68 -6.51
C GLN A 307 31.82 -6.40 -6.83
N VAL A 308 30.90 -6.70 -5.90
CA VAL A 308 29.45 -6.47 -6.12
C VAL A 308 29.08 -4.98 -6.08
N MET A 309 29.86 -4.19 -5.33
CA MET A 309 29.74 -2.73 -5.29
C MET A 309 30.09 -2.10 -6.64
N THR A 310 31.15 -2.61 -7.30
CA THR A 310 31.57 -2.15 -8.63
C THR A 310 30.53 -2.47 -9.70
N ASP A 311 29.93 -3.66 -9.69
CA ASP A 311 28.86 -4.04 -10.62
C ASP A 311 27.60 -3.19 -10.44
N TYR A 312 27.25 -2.90 -9.19
CA TYR A 312 26.12 -2.03 -8.84
C TYR A 312 26.32 -0.61 -9.38
N LEU A 313 27.49 -0.01 -9.11
CA LEU A 313 27.85 1.33 -9.57
C LEU A 313 27.94 1.40 -11.10
N GLN A 314 28.51 0.40 -11.76
CA GLN A 314 28.58 0.36 -13.22
C GLN A 314 27.19 0.23 -13.85
N PHE A 315 26.29 -0.57 -13.27
CA PHE A 315 24.92 -0.70 -13.74
C PHE A 315 24.11 0.59 -13.56
N SER A 316 24.27 1.28 -12.41
CA SER A 316 23.58 2.54 -12.13
C SER A 316 23.98 3.64 -13.09
N ILE A 317 25.29 3.76 -13.36
CA ILE A 317 25.84 4.73 -14.31
C ILE A 317 25.35 4.44 -15.73
N ARG A 318 25.36 3.17 -16.17
CA ARG A 318 25.01 2.80 -17.56
C ARG A 318 23.53 2.90 -17.92
N ARG A 319 22.59 2.68 -16.97
CA ARG A 319 21.14 2.65 -17.29
C ARG A 319 20.37 3.93 -16.93
N VAL A 320 20.83 4.70 -15.95
CA VAL A 320 20.02 5.80 -15.38
C VAL A 320 20.64 7.19 -15.59
N GLY A 321 21.92 7.27 -15.97
CA GLY A 321 22.55 8.54 -16.34
C GLY A 321 22.72 9.55 -15.20
N CYS A 322 22.53 9.13 -13.93
CA CYS A 322 22.76 9.95 -12.76
C CYS A 322 24.08 9.58 -12.08
N ILE A 323 24.91 10.59 -11.80
CA ILE A 323 26.12 10.46 -10.98
C ILE A 323 25.66 10.55 -9.51
N PRO A 324 25.87 9.52 -8.67
CA PRO A 324 25.57 9.62 -7.25
C PRO A 324 26.39 10.74 -6.61
N LYS A 325 25.84 11.47 -5.63
CA LYS A 325 26.64 12.42 -4.84
C LYS A 325 27.75 11.66 -4.10
N ASP A 326 28.96 12.22 -4.11
CA ASP A 326 30.20 11.57 -3.65
C ASP A 326 30.17 11.07 -2.18
N ASP A 327 29.29 11.61 -1.34
CA ASP A 327 29.17 11.22 0.07
C ASP A 327 28.38 9.91 0.33
N ILE A 328 27.69 9.36 -0.68
CA ILE A 328 26.71 8.25 -0.49
C ILE A 328 27.39 6.86 -0.43
N PHE A 329 28.65 6.75 -0.86
CA PHE A 329 29.35 5.46 -0.98
C PHE A 329 30.73 5.45 -0.31
N ALA A 330 30.85 6.07 0.86
CA ALA A 330 32.01 5.83 1.72
C ALA A 330 32.16 4.31 2.00
N PRO A 331 33.37 3.74 1.92
CA PRO A 331 33.60 2.34 2.28
C PRO A 331 33.10 2.07 3.71
N GLY A 332 32.13 1.16 3.85
CA GLY A 332 31.41 0.89 5.11
C GLY A 332 29.94 1.29 5.12
N TYR A 333 29.44 2.00 4.10
CA TYR A 333 28.01 2.32 3.99
C TYR A 333 27.17 1.07 3.69
N LEU A 334 26.46 0.55 4.70
CA LEU A 334 25.37 -0.41 4.47
C LEU A 334 24.21 0.40 3.88
N ALA A 335 24.05 0.38 2.56
CA ALA A 335 22.87 0.92 1.89
C ALA A 335 21.63 0.09 2.30
N LEU A 336 21.11 0.39 3.49
CA LEU A 336 20.12 -0.39 4.22
C LEU A 336 18.91 0.47 4.56
N GLY A 337 17.73 -0.01 4.15
CA GLY A 337 16.45 0.54 4.59
C GLY A 337 15.60 -0.57 5.18
N ILE A 338 15.35 -0.55 6.49
CA ILE A 338 14.30 -1.38 7.07
C ILE A 338 12.95 -0.89 6.53
N LEU A 339 12.16 -1.83 6.01
CA LEU A 339 10.85 -1.53 5.44
C LEU A 339 9.73 -1.89 6.40
N THR A 340 9.70 -3.13 6.89
CA THR A 340 8.60 -3.65 7.71
C THR A 340 9.03 -4.91 8.47
N PHE A 341 8.46 -5.11 9.66
CA PHE A 341 8.62 -6.31 10.47
C PHE A 341 7.26 -6.97 10.67
N TYR A 342 7.16 -8.27 10.44
CA TYR A 342 5.93 -9.03 10.63
C TYR A 342 6.23 -10.51 10.88
N ASP A 343 5.61 -11.09 11.91
CA ASP A 343 5.67 -12.53 12.25
C ASP A 343 7.10 -13.12 12.14
N GLU A 344 8.07 -12.52 12.81
CA GLU A 344 9.49 -12.93 12.82
C GLU A 344 10.26 -12.71 11.49
N PHE A 345 9.66 -12.06 10.51
CA PHE A 345 10.34 -11.63 9.29
C PHE A 345 10.63 -10.13 9.34
N ILE A 346 11.89 -9.76 9.09
CA ILE A 346 12.26 -8.39 8.76
C ILE A 346 12.47 -8.29 7.26
N TYR A 347 11.80 -7.33 6.63
CA TYR A 347 12.01 -7.00 5.23
C TYR A 347 12.85 -5.73 5.15
N MET A 348 13.91 -5.81 4.36
CA MET A 348 14.90 -4.74 4.24
C MET A 348 15.34 -4.60 2.79
N MET A 349 15.64 -3.36 2.45
CA MET A 349 16.38 -3.04 1.25
C MET A 349 17.86 -3.07 1.56
N ARG A 350 18.62 -3.82 0.77
CA ARG A 350 20.08 -3.88 0.86
C ARG A 350 20.69 -3.72 -0.50
N TRP A 351 21.48 -2.67 -0.72
CA TRP A 351 22.08 -2.37 -2.02
C TRP A 351 21.03 -2.32 -3.14
N GLY A 352 19.85 -1.76 -2.80
CA GLY A 352 18.68 -1.70 -3.66
C GLY A 352 18.02 -3.05 -3.97
N ARG A 353 18.42 -4.15 -3.35
CA ARG A 353 17.74 -5.45 -3.44
C ARG A 353 16.80 -5.64 -2.26
N LEU A 354 15.59 -6.13 -2.53
CA LEU A 354 14.65 -6.51 -1.49
C LEU A 354 15.06 -7.88 -0.93
N GLU A 355 15.32 -7.92 0.37
CA GLU A 355 15.69 -9.13 1.10
C GLU A 355 14.81 -9.26 2.34
N SER A 356 14.54 -10.50 2.75
CA SER A 356 13.89 -10.80 4.03
C SER A 356 14.78 -11.71 4.87
N TYR A 357 14.86 -11.44 6.16
CA TYR A 357 15.51 -12.32 7.11
C TYR A 357 14.46 -12.90 8.06
N ASN A 358 14.48 -14.22 8.24
CA ASN A 358 13.60 -14.93 9.15
C ASN A 358 14.34 -15.23 10.46
N PHE A 359 13.89 -14.63 11.56
CA PHE A 359 14.52 -14.81 12.87
C PHE A 359 14.33 -16.21 13.47
N ARG A 360 13.34 -17.00 13.02
CA ARG A 360 13.10 -18.37 13.53
C ARG A 360 14.15 -19.37 13.07
N ASN A 361 14.62 -19.23 11.82
CA ASN A 361 15.54 -20.20 11.21
C ASN A 361 16.87 -19.59 10.71
N GLY A 362 17.05 -18.27 10.88
CA GLY A 362 18.27 -17.56 10.48
C GLY A 362 18.46 -17.44 8.96
N VAL A 363 17.42 -17.69 8.16
CA VAL A 363 17.55 -17.69 6.69
C VAL A 363 17.35 -16.29 6.14
N LEU A 364 18.36 -15.78 5.44
CA LEU A 364 18.26 -14.62 4.56
C LEU A 364 17.78 -15.07 3.17
N LYS A 365 16.68 -14.48 2.71
CA LYS A 365 16.10 -14.75 1.39
C LYS A 365 16.08 -13.50 0.55
N ARG A 366 16.56 -13.61 -0.70
CA ARG A 366 16.45 -12.56 -1.70
C ARG A 366 15.14 -12.67 -2.47
N HIS A 367 14.52 -11.53 -2.70
CA HIS A 367 13.27 -11.42 -3.45
C HIS A 367 13.55 -10.82 -4.82
N HIS A 368 13.37 -11.62 -5.88
CA HIS A 368 13.53 -11.15 -7.26
C HIS A 368 12.32 -10.30 -7.67
N MET A 369 12.57 -9.06 -8.09
CA MET A 369 11.53 -8.16 -8.62
C MET A 369 11.65 -8.08 -10.14
N LEU A 370 10.57 -8.42 -10.84
CA LEU A 370 10.54 -8.48 -12.32
C LEU A 370 10.71 -7.09 -12.99
N HIS A 371 10.42 -6.00 -12.29
CA HIS A 371 10.35 -4.64 -12.89
C HIS A 371 11.04 -3.53 -12.10
N ALA A 372 11.76 -3.84 -11.03
CA ALA A 372 12.37 -2.82 -10.17
C ALA A 372 13.86 -3.14 -9.97
N PRO A 373 14.74 -2.77 -10.91
CA PRO A 373 16.15 -2.74 -10.63
C PRO A 373 16.38 -1.55 -9.68
N PHE A 374 16.31 -1.84 -8.38
CA PHE A 374 16.71 -0.99 -7.25
C PHE A 374 15.66 0.03 -6.75
N LEU A 375 15.10 -0.24 -5.56
CA LEU A 375 14.01 0.56 -4.94
C LEU A 375 14.47 1.89 -4.32
N ASP A 376 15.73 1.97 -3.87
CA ASP A 376 16.17 3.03 -2.95
C ASP A 376 16.98 4.17 -3.57
N HIS A 377 17.64 3.96 -4.71
CA HIS A 377 18.75 4.84 -5.09
C HIS A 377 18.43 5.80 -6.25
N TYR A 378 17.24 5.68 -6.84
CA TYR A 378 16.78 6.53 -7.94
C TYR A 378 15.57 7.39 -7.57
N ASN A 379 15.02 7.20 -6.37
CA ASN A 379 13.79 7.83 -5.94
C ASN A 379 14.09 8.73 -4.73
N TYR A 380 13.71 10.00 -4.82
CA TYR A 380 13.73 10.90 -3.66
C TYR A 380 12.85 10.39 -2.51
N VAL A 381 11.84 9.58 -2.86
CA VAL A 381 10.89 8.94 -1.93
C VAL A 381 11.16 7.43 -1.85
N PRO A 382 11.41 6.87 -0.65
CA PRO A 382 11.61 5.44 -0.48
C PRO A 382 10.36 4.65 -0.88
N ALA A 383 10.56 3.41 -1.37
CA ALA A 383 9.45 2.54 -1.71
C ALA A 383 8.65 2.15 -0.46
N THR A 384 7.32 2.14 -0.56
CA THR A 384 6.47 1.58 0.50
C THR A 384 6.39 0.07 0.28
N VAL A 385 6.75 -0.74 1.26
CA VAL A 385 6.56 -2.20 1.23
C VAL A 385 5.64 -2.61 2.36
N LEU A 386 4.52 -3.24 2.01
CA LEU A 386 3.46 -3.59 2.94
C LEU A 386 3.21 -5.10 2.94
N PRO A 387 3.24 -5.75 4.11
CA PRO A 387 2.64 -7.06 4.31
C PRO A 387 1.20 -7.10 3.84
N TYR A 388 0.83 -8.10 3.05
CA TYR A 388 -0.56 -8.36 2.66
C TYR A 388 -0.97 -9.81 2.88
N LEU A 389 -2.07 -9.96 3.63
CA LEU A 389 -2.73 -11.22 3.88
C LEU A 389 -3.89 -11.41 2.89
N ALA A 390 -3.72 -12.31 1.93
CA ALA A 390 -4.78 -12.71 1.01
C ALA A 390 -5.76 -13.65 1.72
N THR A 391 -6.92 -13.10 2.10
CA THR A 391 -8.00 -13.81 2.79
C THR A 391 -9.34 -13.52 2.13
N LEU A 392 -10.28 -14.46 2.22
CA LEU A 392 -11.64 -14.25 1.74
C LEU A 392 -12.51 -13.42 2.69
N ALA A 393 -11.99 -13.08 3.88
CA ALA A 393 -12.71 -12.35 4.94
C ALA A 393 -13.30 -11.01 4.48
N ALA A 394 -12.72 -10.39 3.46
CA ALA A 394 -13.17 -9.12 2.88
C ALA A 394 -14.23 -9.27 1.77
N ASN A 395 -14.63 -10.50 1.42
CA ASN A 395 -15.56 -10.73 0.31
C ASN A 395 -16.96 -10.18 0.62
N GLY A 396 -17.52 -9.42 -0.31
CA GLY A 396 -18.87 -8.87 -0.19
C GLY A 396 -18.95 -7.61 0.69
N VAL A 397 -17.89 -7.27 1.43
CA VAL A 397 -17.85 -6.09 2.32
C VAL A 397 -18.01 -4.78 1.54
N LEU A 398 -17.40 -4.69 0.36
CA LEU A 398 -17.41 -3.47 -0.46
C LEU A 398 -18.66 -3.35 -1.36
N LYS A 399 -19.38 -4.45 -1.62
CA LYS A 399 -20.58 -4.45 -2.47
C LYS A 399 -21.77 -3.73 -1.86
N VAL A 400 -21.86 -3.74 -0.53
CA VAL A 400 -23.02 -3.18 0.20
C VAL A 400 -23.01 -1.63 0.20
N LYS A 401 -21.96 -0.98 -0.33
CA LYS A 401 -21.78 0.49 -0.29
C LYS A 401 -21.36 1.10 -1.62
N GLN A 402 -21.76 0.51 -2.75
CA GLN A 402 -21.67 1.22 -4.02
C GLN A 402 -22.77 2.28 -4.06
N ASN A 403 -22.47 3.49 -3.57
CA ASN A 403 -23.17 4.66 -4.08
C ASN A 403 -22.84 4.73 -5.58
N SER A 404 -23.87 4.74 -6.41
CA SER A 404 -23.72 4.77 -7.85
C SER A 404 -22.91 6.01 -8.26
N ILE A 405 -22.10 5.89 -9.30
CA ILE A 405 -21.36 7.01 -9.89
C ILE A 405 -22.34 8.07 -10.45
N ASP A 406 -23.58 7.67 -10.72
CA ASP A 406 -24.61 8.50 -11.36
C ASP A 406 -25.32 9.45 -10.38
N ASP A 407 -25.37 9.12 -9.08
CA ASP A 407 -26.01 9.97 -8.05
C ASP A 407 -25.17 11.21 -7.66
N LEU A 408 -23.97 11.37 -8.21
CA LEU A 408 -23.00 12.41 -7.83
C LEU A 408 -22.77 13.50 -8.90
N ILE A 409 -23.43 13.42 -10.06
CA ILE A 409 -23.28 14.42 -11.14
C ILE A 409 -24.42 15.46 -11.13
N SER A 410 -25.50 15.27 -10.36
CA SER A 410 -26.55 16.29 -10.23
C SER A 410 -26.21 17.33 -9.16
N VAL A 411 -25.42 18.35 -9.51
CA VAL A 411 -25.40 19.61 -8.75
C VAL A 411 -26.52 20.49 -9.27
N PRO A 412 -27.51 20.92 -8.45
CA PRO A 412 -28.46 21.93 -8.88
C PRO A 412 -27.76 23.29 -8.91
N ALA A 413 -27.72 23.91 -10.08
CA ALA A 413 -27.27 25.27 -10.26
C ALA A 413 -28.20 26.21 -9.48
N THR A 414 -27.73 26.77 -8.36
CA THR A 414 -28.43 27.87 -7.69
C THR A 414 -27.44 28.96 -7.28
N VAL A 415 -27.42 29.99 -8.11
CA VAL A 415 -27.32 31.44 -7.84
C VAL A 415 -26.40 31.88 -6.69
N LEU A 416 -25.25 32.46 -7.05
CA LEU A 416 -24.61 33.53 -6.28
C LEU A 416 -24.75 34.86 -7.04
N PRO A 417 -25.13 35.96 -6.37
CA PRO A 417 -25.29 37.27 -7.00
C PRO A 417 -23.95 37.97 -7.22
N CYS A 418 -23.92 38.77 -8.27
CA CYS A 418 -22.82 39.62 -8.72
C CYS A 418 -22.30 40.60 -7.66
N SER A 419 -21.00 40.87 -7.72
CA SER A 419 -20.51 42.25 -7.69
C SER A 419 -19.36 42.39 -8.70
N ALA A 420 -19.61 43.20 -9.72
CA ALA A 420 -18.73 43.52 -10.81
C ALA A 420 -17.72 44.61 -10.42
N THR A 421 -16.55 44.57 -11.04
CA THR A 421 -15.80 45.70 -11.67
C THR A 421 -14.58 45.09 -12.36
N SER A 422 -14.66 44.78 -13.66
CA SER A 422 -14.31 45.64 -14.80
C SER A 422 -12.82 45.88 -14.99
N ALA A 423 -12.19 45.11 -15.89
CA ALA A 423 -11.35 45.64 -16.96
C ALA A 423 -11.20 44.59 -18.08
N MET A 424 -11.92 44.85 -19.16
CA MET A 424 -11.72 44.48 -20.57
C MET A 424 -10.24 44.21 -20.95
N SER A 425 -9.86 43.42 -21.95
CA SER A 425 -10.54 42.87 -23.13
C SER A 425 -9.58 41.92 -23.86
N GLY A 426 -10.09 40.91 -24.56
CA GLY A 426 -9.32 40.25 -25.61
C GLY A 426 -9.90 38.94 -26.14
N LEU A 427 -10.61 39.04 -27.27
CA LEU A 427 -10.82 38.00 -28.30
C LEU A 427 -11.97 36.97 -28.10
N LEU A 428 -13.13 37.39 -28.61
CA LEU A 428 -14.12 36.56 -29.30
C LEU A 428 -13.49 35.76 -30.45
N GLY A 429 -13.89 34.50 -30.61
CA GLY A 429 -13.58 33.73 -31.82
C GLY A 429 -14.01 32.26 -31.79
N LEU A 430 -15.25 32.01 -32.21
CA LEU A 430 -15.70 30.81 -32.94
C LEU A 430 -15.85 29.47 -32.19
N ILE A 431 -17.06 29.23 -31.69
CA ILE A 431 -17.71 27.90 -31.73
C ILE A 431 -18.82 27.98 -32.78
N ARG A 432 -18.80 27.08 -33.77
CA ARG A 432 -19.98 26.41 -34.35
C ARG A 432 -19.53 25.48 -35.47
N SER A 433 -19.76 24.18 -35.29
CA SER A 433 -20.66 23.36 -36.13
C SER A 433 -20.31 21.88 -36.06
N CYS A 434 -21.32 21.07 -36.34
CA CYS A 434 -21.30 19.62 -36.57
C CYS A 434 -21.62 18.73 -35.35
N GLY A 435 -22.90 18.72 -35.00
CA GLY A 435 -23.60 17.43 -34.87
C GLY A 435 -24.25 17.09 -36.22
N PHE A 436 -24.29 15.81 -36.59
CA PHE A 436 -25.45 15.17 -37.23
C PHE A 436 -25.29 13.65 -37.30
N VAL A 437 -26.45 13.02 -37.37
CA VAL A 437 -26.81 11.63 -37.11
C VAL A 437 -26.80 10.75 -38.39
N ALA A 438 -26.55 9.46 -38.17
CA ALA A 438 -26.88 8.22 -38.92
C ALA A 438 -27.31 8.27 -40.41
N SER A 439 -26.78 7.34 -41.22
CA SER A 439 -27.42 6.04 -41.56
C SER A 439 -26.88 5.41 -42.87
N ASN A 440 -26.70 4.09 -42.81
CA ASN A 440 -26.86 3.01 -43.80
C ASN A 440 -26.26 3.03 -45.24
N SER A 441 -25.90 1.79 -45.63
CA SER A 441 -25.71 1.22 -47.00
C SER A 441 -24.42 1.61 -47.72
N SER A 442 -23.80 0.82 -48.58
CA SER A 442 -23.87 -0.61 -48.94
C SER A 442 -22.55 -0.94 -49.66
N SER A 443 -22.21 -2.23 -49.69
CA SER A 443 -21.38 -2.97 -50.66
C SER A 443 -20.53 -2.21 -51.69
N TYR A 444 -19.25 -2.56 -51.84
CA TYR A 444 -18.74 -3.33 -53.00
C TYR A 444 -17.23 -3.65 -52.89
N GLN A 445 -16.86 -4.70 -53.64
CA GLN A 445 -15.63 -5.48 -53.66
C GLN A 445 -14.38 -4.76 -54.22
N GLY A 446 -13.18 -5.28 -53.94
CA GLY A 446 -12.01 -4.98 -54.77
C GLY A 446 -10.66 -5.54 -54.29
N ARG A 447 -10.37 -6.81 -54.61
CA ARG A 447 -9.03 -7.44 -54.51
C ARG A 447 -8.01 -6.75 -55.44
N ARG A 448 -6.73 -6.63 -55.03
CA ARG A 448 -5.59 -7.44 -55.59
C ARG A 448 -4.21 -7.02 -55.10
N LYS A 449 -3.40 -8.06 -54.86
CA LYS A 449 -1.94 -8.12 -54.57
C LYS A 449 -1.08 -7.70 -55.77
N ARG A 450 0.16 -7.25 -55.52
CA ARG A 450 1.44 -7.79 -56.09
C ARG A 450 2.67 -7.07 -55.47
N LYS A 451 3.56 -7.82 -54.79
CA LYS A 451 4.91 -8.30 -55.19
C LYS A 451 5.99 -7.20 -55.13
N ARG A 452 6.89 -7.25 -54.13
CA ARG A 452 8.24 -7.89 -54.11
C ARG A 452 9.25 -7.15 -54.99
N ILE A 453 10.39 -6.73 -54.41
CA ILE A 453 11.78 -7.04 -54.81
C ILE A 453 12.76 -6.35 -53.82
N LYS A 454 13.68 -7.16 -53.24
CA LYS A 454 15.00 -6.81 -52.66
C LYS A 454 16.04 -6.96 -53.80
N PRO A 455 17.24 -6.33 -53.84
CA PRO A 455 18.34 -6.61 -52.90
C PRO A 455 19.36 -5.44 -52.67
N VAL A 456 20.01 -5.38 -51.49
CA VAL A 456 21.43 -5.71 -51.19
C VAL A 456 22.48 -4.84 -51.89
N SER A 457 23.24 -4.05 -51.12
CA SER A 457 24.71 -4.22 -50.96
C SER A 457 25.30 -3.18 -49.99
N SER A 458 26.17 -3.71 -49.13
CA SER A 458 27.13 -3.14 -48.17
C SER A 458 28.28 -2.38 -48.88
N PRO A 459 29.50 -2.13 -48.32
CA PRO A 459 30.05 -2.39 -46.96
C PRO A 459 30.99 -1.28 -46.40
N HIS A 460 31.65 -1.63 -45.28
CA HIS A 460 32.94 -1.15 -44.74
C HIS A 460 32.91 0.11 -43.86
N PHE A 461 33.50 0.17 -42.66
CA PHE A 461 34.46 -0.68 -41.93
C PHE A 461 34.05 -0.84 -40.47
#